data_AF-Q5DTU4-F1
#
_entry.id   AF-Q5DTU4-F1
#
_cell.length_a   1.000
_cell.length_b   1.000
_cell.length_c   1.000
_cell.angle_alpha   90.00
_cell.angle_beta   90.00
_cell.angle_gamma   90.00
#
_symmetry.space_group_name_H-M   'P 1'
#
loop_
_entity.id
_entity.type
_entity.pdbx_description
1 polymer ?
#
loop_
_entity_poly.entity_id
_entity_poly.type
_entity_poly.pdbx_seq_one_letter_code
_entity_poly.pdbx_strand_id
1 'polypeptide(L)'
;PHHHFSSAALGPTHSDCAAMLRLLALFLHCLPLVSGDYDICKSWVTTDEGPTWEFYACQPKVMRLKDYVKVKVEPSGITCGDPPERFCSHVSHPMASLSLH
;
A
#
# COMPACT_ATOMS: atom_id res chain seq x y z
N PRO A 1 41.16 14.34 32.81
CA PRO A 1 41.14 13.76 31.44
C PRO A 1 39.76 13.98 30.80
N HIS A 2 39.58 15.17 30.21
CA HIS A 2 38.39 15.54 29.45
C HIS A 2 38.49 14.90 28.06
N HIS A 3 37.67 13.89 27.77
CA HIS A 3 37.42 13.45 26.40
C HIS A 3 36.09 14.06 25.94
N HIS A 4 36.19 15.19 25.24
CA HIS A 4 35.11 15.74 24.44
C HIS A 4 34.76 14.74 23.34
N PHE A 5 33.61 14.08 23.46
CA PHE A 5 33.00 13.34 22.36
C PHE A 5 32.24 14.34 21.49
N SER A 6 32.92 14.87 20.46
CA SER A 6 32.32 15.80 19.49
C SER A 6 31.43 15.00 18.54
N SER A 7 30.14 14.95 18.85
CA SER A 7 29.13 14.40 17.95
C SER A 7 28.90 15.40 16.82
N ALA A 8 29.67 15.27 15.73
CA ALA A 8 29.42 15.99 14.49
C ALA A 8 28.11 15.49 13.87
N ALA A 9 27.00 16.11 14.24
CA ALA A 9 25.77 16.09 13.46
C ALA A 9 26.05 16.88 12.17
N LEU A 10 26.66 16.21 11.19
CA LEU A 10 26.84 16.76 9.86
C LEU A 10 25.44 16.83 9.23
N GLY A 11 24.83 18.02 9.27
CA GLY A 11 23.64 18.29 8.48
C GLY A 11 23.90 18.01 7.00
N PRO A 12 22.87 17.67 6.22
CA PRO A 12 23.05 17.31 4.82
C PRO A 12 23.79 18.43 4.08
N THR A 13 24.86 18.07 3.38
CA THR A 13 25.61 19.03 2.57
C THR A 13 24.78 19.38 1.33
N HIS A 14 25.02 20.55 0.73
CA HIS A 14 24.32 20.98 -0.50
C HIS A 14 24.40 19.94 -1.64
N SER A 15 25.47 19.12 -1.65
CA SER A 15 25.66 18.00 -2.57
C SER A 15 24.67 16.85 -2.32
N ASP A 16 24.36 16.56 -1.06
CA ASP A 16 23.42 15.50 -0.67
C ASP A 16 21.99 15.86 -1.06
N CYS A 17 21.60 17.14 -0.91
CA CYS A 17 20.31 17.64 -1.38
C CYS A 17 20.15 17.54 -2.91
N ALA A 18 21.20 17.87 -3.67
CA ALA A 18 21.18 17.75 -5.13
C ALA A 18 21.10 16.29 -5.60
N ALA A 19 21.77 15.36 -4.91
CA ALA A 19 21.68 13.93 -5.18
C ALA A 19 20.27 13.41 -4.89
N MET A 20 19.67 13.75 -3.74
CA MET A 20 18.30 13.35 -3.38
C MET A 20 17.27 13.89 -4.37
N LEU A 21 17.44 15.12 -4.85
CA LEU A 21 16.55 15.72 -5.84
C LEU A 21 16.64 14.98 -7.18
N ARG A 22 17.83 14.54 -7.59
CA ARG A 22 18.04 13.72 -8.79
C ARG A 22 17.42 12.34 -8.65
N LEU A 23 17.56 11.69 -7.50
CA LEU A 23 16.91 10.40 -7.23
C LEU A 23 15.38 10.54 -7.26
N LEU A 24 14.84 11.61 -6.66
CA LEU A 24 13.40 11.89 -6.70
C LEU A 24 12.91 12.12 -8.13
N ALA A 25 13.66 12.88 -8.94
CA ALA A 25 13.34 13.11 -10.35
C ALA A 25 13.35 11.80 -11.16
N LEU A 26 14.35 10.93 -10.94
CA LEU A 26 14.41 9.61 -11.57
C LEU A 26 13.24 8.73 -11.15
N PHE A 27 12.90 8.70 -9.87
CA PHE A 27 11.79 7.92 -9.36
C PHE A 27 10.45 8.37 -9.96
N LEU A 28 10.21 9.69 -9.99
CA LEU A 28 9.03 10.28 -10.64
C LEU A 28 8.96 9.97 -12.14
N HIS A 29 10.09 9.86 -12.82
CA HIS A 29 10.15 9.49 -14.23
C HIS A 29 9.87 8.00 -14.48
N CYS A 30 10.35 7.11 -13.59
CA CYS A 30 10.18 5.67 -13.71
C CYS A 30 8.79 5.15 -13.30
N LEU A 31 8.13 5.83 -12.36
CA LEU A 31 6.79 5.47 -11.89
C LEU A 31 5.75 5.31 -13.02
N PRO A 32 5.57 6.25 -13.96
CA PRO A 32 4.59 6.10 -15.04
C PRO A 32 4.93 4.96 -15.99
N LEU A 33 6.23 4.74 -16.26
CA LEU A 33 6.72 3.69 -17.16
C LEU A 33 6.40 2.27 -16.67
N VAL A 34 6.35 2.05 -15.35
CA VAL A 34 5.97 0.75 -14.76
C VAL A 34 4.47 0.63 -14.51
N SER A 35 3.74 1.74 -14.46
CA SER A 35 2.35 1.76 -13.99
C SER A 35 1.27 1.50 -15.06
N GLY A 36 1.63 1.13 -16.28
CA GLY A 36 0.67 1.08 -17.40
C GLY A 36 0.90 -0.02 -18.43
N ASP A 37 1.56 -1.11 -18.08
CA ASP A 37 1.60 -2.29 -18.96
C ASP A 37 0.26 -3.03 -18.78
N TYR A 38 -0.49 -3.28 -19.85
CA TYR A 38 -1.73 -4.09 -19.87
C TYR A 38 -3.08 -3.42 -19.50
N ASP A 39 -3.25 -2.09 -19.63
CA ASP A 39 -4.56 -1.45 -19.37
C ASP A 39 -5.56 -1.51 -20.56
N ILE A 40 -5.07 -1.78 -21.78
CA ILE A 40 -5.88 -1.74 -23.01
C ILE A 40 -5.96 -3.14 -23.63
N CYS A 41 -7.16 -3.69 -23.73
CA CYS A 41 -7.38 -5.01 -24.32
C CYS A 41 -7.57 -4.99 -25.85
N LYS A 42 -8.03 -3.85 -26.41
CA LYS A 42 -8.27 -3.70 -27.85
C LYS A 42 -8.24 -2.25 -28.32
N SER A 43 -7.81 -2.03 -29.56
CA SER A 43 -7.83 -0.73 -30.24
C SER A 43 -8.54 -0.83 -31.59
N TRP A 44 -9.23 0.24 -31.99
CA TRP A 44 -9.83 0.34 -33.32
C TRP A 44 -8.80 0.94 -34.27
N VAL A 45 -8.37 0.14 -35.25
CA VAL A 45 -7.33 0.51 -36.21
C VAL A 45 -7.88 0.45 -37.63
N THR A 46 -7.19 1.11 -38.56
CA THR A 46 -7.48 0.99 -40.00
C THR A 46 -6.31 0.30 -40.66
N THR A 47 -6.54 -0.89 -41.22
CA THR A 47 -5.57 -1.61 -42.04
C THR A 47 -5.92 -1.44 -43.52
N ASP A 48 -5.05 -1.94 -44.41
CA ASP A 48 -5.31 -1.95 -45.86
C ASP A 48 -6.64 -2.66 -46.22
N GLU A 49 -7.00 -3.68 -45.43
CA GLU A 49 -8.24 -4.45 -45.56
C GLU A 49 -9.47 -3.76 -44.92
N GLY A 50 -9.30 -2.54 -44.43
CA GLY A 50 -10.35 -1.75 -43.78
C GLY A 50 -10.22 -1.67 -42.25
N PRO A 51 -11.21 -1.08 -41.57
CA PRO A 51 -11.12 -0.86 -40.13
C PRO A 51 -11.43 -2.13 -39.33
N THR A 52 -10.56 -2.46 -38.38
CA THR A 52 -10.59 -3.70 -37.60
C THR A 52 -10.15 -3.49 -36.15
N TRP A 53 -10.37 -4.51 -35.31
CA TRP A 53 -9.89 -4.53 -33.93
C TRP A 53 -8.55 -5.24 -33.84
N GLU A 54 -7.57 -4.57 -33.22
CA GLU A 54 -6.36 -5.22 -32.73
C GLU A 54 -6.52 -5.57 -31.25
N PHE A 55 -6.06 -6.76 -30.86
CA PHE A 55 -6.19 -7.28 -29.49
C PHE A 55 -4.82 -7.35 -28.81
N TYR A 56 -4.79 -7.02 -27.53
CA TYR A 56 -3.58 -7.04 -26.70
C TYR A 56 -3.86 -7.77 -25.38
N ALA A 57 -2.80 -8.21 -24.70
CA ALA A 57 -2.93 -8.67 -23.32
C ALA A 57 -3.39 -7.51 -22.42
N CYS A 58 -4.25 -7.81 -21.44
CA CYS A 58 -4.71 -6.82 -20.48
C CYS A 58 -4.87 -7.41 -19.06
N GLN A 59 -4.69 -6.57 -18.03
CA GLN A 59 -4.85 -6.92 -16.62
C GLN A 59 -6.03 -6.15 -16.01
N PRO A 60 -6.87 -6.79 -15.19
CA PRO A 60 -7.91 -6.07 -14.45
C PRO A 60 -7.30 -5.10 -13.44
N LYS A 61 -8.04 -4.04 -13.12
CA LYS A 61 -7.64 -3.08 -12.09
C LYS A 61 -7.59 -3.75 -10.73
N VAL A 62 -6.61 -3.34 -9.92
CA VAL A 62 -6.49 -3.78 -8.53
C VAL A 62 -7.74 -3.35 -7.76
N MET A 63 -8.35 -4.31 -7.06
CA MET A 63 -9.56 -4.10 -6.27
C MET A 63 -9.45 -4.82 -4.92
N ARG A 64 -10.15 -4.31 -3.90
CA ARG A 64 -10.22 -4.97 -2.59
C ARG A 64 -11.17 -6.16 -2.66
N LEU A 65 -10.64 -7.35 -2.93
CA LEU A 65 -11.44 -8.57 -3.10
C LEU A 65 -12.30 -8.94 -1.88
N LYS A 66 -11.91 -8.52 -0.67
CA LYS A 66 -12.73 -8.69 0.54
C LYS A 66 -14.12 -8.05 0.43
N ASP A 67 -14.27 -7.03 -0.42
CA ASP A 67 -15.53 -6.32 -0.61
C ASP A 67 -16.51 -7.14 -1.50
N TYR A 68 -16.01 -8.21 -2.15
CA TYR A 68 -16.77 -9.06 -3.08
C TYR A 68 -16.82 -10.53 -2.65
N VAL A 69 -16.14 -10.90 -1.57
CA VAL A 69 -16.09 -12.28 -1.08
C VAL A 69 -17.39 -12.64 -0.33
N LYS A 70 -17.89 -13.85 -0.55
CA LYS A 70 -18.96 -14.44 0.26
C LYS A 70 -18.31 -15.32 1.34
N VAL A 71 -18.48 -14.93 2.60
CA VAL A 71 -17.92 -15.66 3.74
C VAL A 71 -18.90 -16.75 4.19
N LYS A 72 -18.38 -17.97 4.39
CA LYS A 72 -19.09 -19.09 5.04
C LYS A 72 -18.38 -19.40 6.35
N VAL A 73 -19.13 -19.46 7.45
CA VAL A 73 -18.63 -19.76 8.79
C VAL A 73 -19.29 -21.05 9.27
N GLU A 74 -18.49 -22.04 9.67
CA GLU A 74 -18.95 -23.34 10.17
C GLU A 74 -18.12 -23.77 11.40
N PRO A 75 -18.72 -24.48 12.37
CA PRO A 75 -20.12 -24.93 12.43
C PRO A 75 -21.09 -23.79 12.78
N SER A 76 -22.39 -24.05 12.63
CA SER A 76 -23.43 -23.14 13.12
C SER A 76 -23.29 -22.90 14.62
N GLY A 77 -23.45 -21.66 15.08
CA GLY A 77 -23.33 -21.30 16.50
C GLY A 77 -21.92 -20.97 16.98
N ILE A 78 -20.92 -20.93 16.10
CA ILE A 78 -19.54 -20.57 16.47
C ILE A 78 -19.34 -19.04 16.67
N THR A 79 -20.22 -18.22 16.10
CA THR A 79 -20.19 -16.77 16.29
C THR A 79 -20.76 -16.43 17.67
N CYS A 80 -19.99 -15.71 18.49
CA CYS A 80 -20.41 -15.30 19.82
C CYS A 80 -21.63 -14.35 19.79
N GLY A 81 -22.40 -14.33 20.87
CA GLY A 81 -23.54 -13.43 21.06
C GLY A 81 -24.88 -14.11 21.28
N ASP A 82 -24.98 -15.42 21.05
CA ASP A 82 -26.18 -16.21 21.31
C ASP A 82 -25.85 -17.55 22.02
N PRO A 83 -25.94 -17.63 23.37
CA PRO A 83 -26.29 -16.55 24.31
C PRO A 83 -25.16 -15.52 24.51
N PRO A 84 -25.40 -14.37 25.16
CA PRO A 84 -24.35 -13.40 25.45
C PRO A 84 -23.24 -13.97 26.34
N GLU A 85 -21.98 -13.81 25.90
CA GLU A 85 -20.79 -14.29 26.61
C GLU A 85 -19.87 -13.13 27.01
N ARG A 86 -19.10 -13.32 28.09
CA ARG A 86 -18.03 -12.39 28.49
C ARG A 86 -16.74 -12.75 27.77
N PHE A 87 -15.99 -11.77 27.32
CA PHE A 87 -14.67 -11.96 26.73
C PHE A 87 -13.60 -11.17 27.50
N CYS A 88 -12.37 -11.67 27.51
CA CYS A 88 -11.23 -10.98 28.11
C CYS A 88 -10.58 -10.09 27.05
N SER A 89 -10.61 -8.77 27.22
CA SER A 89 -9.81 -7.86 26.40
C SER A 89 -8.35 -7.92 26.88
N HIS A 90 -7.44 -8.30 26.00
CA HIS A 90 -6.02 -8.27 26.32
C HIS A 90 -5.51 -6.83 26.33
N VAL A 91 -5.08 -6.33 27.50
CA VAL A 91 -4.37 -5.05 27.65
C VAL A 91 -2.93 -5.34 28.08
N SER A 92 -1.96 -4.91 27.27
CA SER A 92 -0.54 -5.22 27.49
C SER A 92 0.14 -4.34 28.55
N HIS A 93 -0.57 -3.38 29.15
CA HIS A 93 -0.03 -2.51 30.20
C HIS A 93 -1.09 -2.20 31.29
N PRO A 94 -0.71 -2.19 32.58
CA PRO A 94 -1.60 -1.80 33.66
C PRO A 94 -1.69 -0.27 33.73
N MET A 95 -2.41 0.36 32.80
CA MET A 95 -2.86 1.76 32.93
C MET A 95 -4.36 1.82 33.13
N ALA A 96 -4.84 1.16 34.20
CA ALA A 96 -6.18 1.33 34.73
C ALA A 96 -6.15 2.11 36.06
N SER A 97 -5.29 3.13 36.18
CA SER A 97 -5.25 4.01 37.37
C SER A 97 -4.75 5.45 37.12
N LEU A 98 -4.63 5.95 35.88
CA LEU A 98 -4.35 7.37 35.66
C LEU A 98 -5.41 8.10 34.85
N SER A 99 -6.05 9.04 35.55
CA SER A 99 -6.76 10.23 35.07
C SER A 99 -8.17 10.08 34.51
N LEU A 100 -9.14 10.01 35.42
CA LEU A 100 -10.29 10.90 35.35
C LEU A 100 -10.33 11.75 36.64
N HIS A 101 -9.80 12.97 36.55
CA HIS A 101 -10.13 14.14 37.37
C HIS A 101 -10.22 15.32 36.41
#